data_AF-A0A3B4BK83-F1
#
_entry.id   AF-A0A3B4BK83-F1
#
_cell.length_a   1.000
_cell.length_b   1.000
_cell.length_c   1.000
_cell.angle_alpha   90.00
_cell.angle_beta   90.00
_cell.angle_gamma   90.00
#
_symmetry.space_group_name_H-M   'P 1'
#
loop_
_entity.id
_entity.type
_entity.pdbx_description
1 polymer ?
#
loop_
_entity_poly.entity_id
_entity_poly.type
_entity_poly.pdbx_seq_one_letter_code
_entity_poly.pdbx_strand_id
1 'polypeptide(L)'
;MRGVASNLLPGEPLCSPQTTVLLESTLQLLHKLHQCDHWSSNINQHIHTQLELISPLVKDKDFGQSEAKLTALCTEVWPVLAMIGGVDSGLRAGGVCRHRPSGRRAIVLGILKEGSSLCKLQWEEGDLSVR
;
A
#
# COMPACT_ATOMS: atom_id res chain seq x y z
N MET A 1 -6.45 -27.79 19.93
CA MET A 1 -6.61 -26.53 20.69
C MET A 1 -6.92 -25.41 19.72
N ARG A 2 -8.15 -24.88 19.74
CA ARG A 2 -8.55 -23.68 18.98
C ARG A 2 -7.89 -22.47 19.64
N GLY A 3 -6.79 -21.98 19.08
CA GLY A 3 -6.19 -20.74 19.54
C GLY A 3 -7.14 -19.58 19.26
N VAL A 4 -7.54 -18.86 20.32
CA VAL A 4 -8.18 -17.54 20.22
C VAL A 4 -7.41 -16.72 19.18
N ALA A 5 -8.12 -16.12 18.23
CA ALA A 5 -7.53 -15.12 17.36
C ALA A 5 -7.19 -13.92 18.25
N SER A 6 -5.97 -13.90 18.79
CA SER A 6 -5.42 -12.71 19.43
C SER A 6 -5.48 -11.59 18.42
N ASN A 7 -6.13 -10.47 18.77
CA ASN A 7 -6.16 -9.30 17.89
C ASN A 7 -4.72 -8.86 17.66
N LEU A 8 -4.24 -9.05 16.44
CA LEU A 8 -2.89 -8.69 16.05
C LEU A 8 -2.84 -7.18 15.84
N LEU A 9 -1.82 -6.55 16.40
CA LEU A 9 -1.56 -5.14 16.16
C LEU A 9 -0.90 -4.97 14.78
N PRO A 10 -1.05 -3.82 14.10
CA PRO A 10 -0.29 -3.55 12.88
C PRO A 10 1.22 -3.74 13.11
N GLY A 11 1.85 -4.62 12.33
CA GLY A 11 3.26 -5.03 12.50
C GLY A 11 3.46 -6.41 13.15
N GLU A 12 2.43 -6.99 13.78
CA GLU A 12 2.46 -8.37 14.27
C GLU A 12 1.55 -9.30 13.44
N PRO A 13 1.86 -10.61 13.33
CA PRO A 13 3.16 -11.23 13.33
C PRO A 13 3.67 -11.14 11.88
N LEU A 14 4.64 -10.26 11.64
CA LEU A 14 5.32 -10.14 10.35
C LEU A 14 4.41 -9.67 9.19
N CYS A 15 3.60 -8.65 9.47
CA CYS A 15 2.84 -7.90 8.46
C CYS A 15 3.51 -6.55 8.18
N SER A 16 3.15 -5.88 7.08
CA SER A 16 3.62 -4.51 6.80
C SER A 16 3.46 -3.60 8.04
N PRO A 17 4.46 -2.72 8.33
CA PRO A 17 4.41 -1.80 9.47
C PRO A 17 3.15 -0.93 9.48
N GLN A 18 2.74 -0.46 10.67
CA GLN A 18 1.56 0.41 10.84
C GLN A 18 1.57 1.61 9.89
N THR A 19 2.72 2.28 9.76
CA THR A 19 2.90 3.42 8.87
C THR A 19 2.53 3.08 7.44
N THR A 20 2.94 1.91 6.96
CA THR A 20 2.67 1.46 5.59
C THR A 20 1.19 1.09 5.42
N VAL A 21 0.55 0.51 6.43
CA VAL A 21 -0.90 0.22 6.40
C VAL A 21 -1.72 1.51 6.33
N LEU A 22 -1.39 2.51 7.16
CA LEU A 22 -2.06 3.81 7.14
C LEU A 22 -1.86 4.53 5.81
N LEU A 23 -0.62 4.58 5.31
CA LEU A 23 -0.30 5.20 4.03
C LEU A 23 -1.06 4.55 2.88
N GLU A 24 -1.16 3.23 2.85
CA GLU A 24 -1.95 2.50 1.85
C GLU A 24 -3.43 2.86 1.89
N SER A 25 -4.00 3.04 3.09
CA SER A 25 -5.40 3.48 3.22
C SER A 25 -5.62 4.89 2.65
N THR A 26 -4.63 5.78 2.82
CA THR A 26 -4.63 7.12 2.20
C THR A 26 -4.49 7.03 0.69
N LEU A 27 -3.61 6.16 0.18
CA LEU A 27 -3.45 5.93 -1.26
C LEU A 27 -4.74 5.36 -1.88
N GLN A 28 -5.40 4.41 -1.22
CA GLN A 28 -6.68 3.88 -1.67
C GLN A 28 -7.78 4.95 -1.72
N LEU A 29 -7.80 5.88 -0.77
CA LEU A 29 -8.70 7.03 -0.83
C LEU A 29 -8.38 7.92 -2.04
N LEU A 30 -7.10 8.22 -2.28
CA LEU A 30 -6.67 9.00 -3.44
C LEU A 30 -7.04 8.31 -4.76
N HIS A 31 -6.89 6.99 -4.87
CA HIS A 31 -7.34 6.23 -6.04
C HIS A 31 -8.86 6.28 -6.23
N LYS A 32 -9.63 6.20 -5.15
CA LYS A 32 -11.10 6.37 -5.22
C LYS A 32 -11.49 7.77 -5.65
N LEU A 33 -10.82 8.80 -5.12
CA LEU A 33 -11.04 10.19 -5.55
C LEU A 33 -10.65 10.37 -7.02
N HIS A 34 -9.56 9.77 -7.47
CA HIS A 34 -9.13 9.85 -8.88
C HIS A 34 -10.13 9.25 -9.86
N GLN A 35 -10.96 8.29 -9.44
CA GLN A 35 -12.07 7.74 -10.22
C GLN A 35 -13.27 8.71 -10.33
N CYS A 36 -13.30 9.78 -9.54
CA CYS A 36 -14.34 10.81 -9.62
C CYS A 36 -13.93 11.92 -10.61
N ASP A 37 -14.84 12.33 -11.49
CA ASP A 37 -14.56 13.26 -12.59
C ASP A 37 -13.95 14.60 -12.14
N HIS A 38 -14.40 15.16 -11.02
CA HIS A 38 -13.92 16.44 -10.50
C HIS A 38 -12.49 16.38 -9.95
N TRP A 39 -12.06 15.21 -9.48
CA TRP A 39 -10.77 15.00 -8.83
C TRP A 39 -9.73 14.45 -9.81
N SER A 40 -10.17 13.67 -10.80
CA SER A 40 -9.28 13.03 -11.77
C SER A 40 -8.34 14.03 -12.46
N SER A 41 -8.88 15.15 -12.96
CA SER A 41 -8.08 16.19 -13.62
C SER A 41 -7.05 16.82 -12.68
N ASN A 42 -7.48 17.20 -11.47
CA ASN A 42 -6.61 17.83 -10.47
C ASN A 42 -5.46 16.89 -10.03
N ILE A 43 -5.78 15.62 -9.77
CA ILE A 43 -4.80 14.61 -9.36
C ILE A 43 -3.83 14.34 -10.52
N ASN A 44 -4.31 14.18 -11.75
CA ASN A 44 -3.44 13.97 -12.92
C ASN A 44 -2.51 15.15 -13.16
N GLN A 45 -3.01 16.39 -13.05
CA GLN A 45 -2.19 17.59 -13.19
C GLN A 45 -1.12 17.68 -12.10
N HIS A 46 -1.46 17.34 -10.86
CA HIS A 46 -0.49 17.28 -9.77
C HIS A 46 0.58 16.22 -10.04
N ILE A 47 0.18 15.00 -10.41
CA ILE A 47 1.09 13.91 -10.78
C ILE A 47 2.05 14.36 -11.88
N HIS A 48 1.52 14.94 -12.96
CA HIS A 48 2.33 15.41 -14.08
C HIS A 48 3.32 16.48 -13.65
N THR A 49 2.87 17.48 -12.89
CA THR A 49 3.72 18.57 -12.40
C THR A 49 4.90 18.05 -11.58
N GLN A 50 4.67 17.07 -10.72
CA GLN A 50 5.73 16.51 -9.89
C GLN A 50 6.66 15.57 -10.66
N LEU A 51 6.15 14.80 -11.62
CA LEU A 51 7.00 13.92 -12.44
C LEU A 51 7.94 14.72 -13.37
N GLU A 52 7.54 15.92 -13.83
CA GLU A 52 8.43 16.79 -14.60
C GLU A 52 9.68 17.23 -13.82
N LEU A 53 9.61 17.28 -12.49
CA LEU A 53 10.76 17.58 -11.64
C LEU A 53 11.84 16.48 -11.71
N ILE A 54 11.51 15.26 -12.12
CA ILE A 54 12.46 14.15 -12.26
C ILE A 54 13.47 14.41 -13.39
N SER A 55 13.00 14.98 -14.51
CA SER A 55 13.82 15.18 -15.71
C SER A 55 15.14 15.93 -15.46
N PRO A 56 15.15 17.11 -14.81
CA PRO A 56 16.40 17.82 -14.51
C PRO A 56 17.24 17.08 -13.46
N LEU A 57 16.58 16.42 -12.51
CA LEU A 57 17.23 15.69 -11.42
C LEU A 57 18.04 14.49 -11.91
N VAL A 58 17.51 13.71 -12.87
CA VAL A 58 18.18 12.51 -13.42
C VAL A 58 19.33 12.86 -14.37
N LYS A 59 19.27 14.02 -15.03
CA LYS A 59 20.32 14.47 -15.96
C LYS A 59 21.55 15.05 -15.26
N ASP A 60 21.45 15.31 -13.96
CA ASP A 60 22.50 15.92 -13.17
C ASP A 60 23.49 14.87 -12.66
N LYS A 61 24.77 15.00 -13.02
CA LYS A 61 25.81 14.04 -12.62
C LYS A 61 26.16 14.12 -11.13
N ASP A 62 25.85 15.24 -10.46
CA ASP A 62 26.14 15.48 -9.04
C ASP A 62 24.90 15.36 -8.15
N PHE A 63 23.86 14.68 -8.65
CA PHE A 63 22.58 14.49 -7.99
C PHE A 63 22.66 14.05 -6.52
N GLY A 64 23.57 13.10 -6.22
CA GLY A 64 23.76 12.58 -4.86
C GLY A 64 24.48 13.51 -3.89
N GLN A 65 24.99 14.66 -4.34
CA GLN A 65 25.77 15.58 -3.50
C GLN A 65 24.96 16.78 -3.01
N SER A 66 23.72 16.97 -3.50
CA SER A 66 22.88 18.12 -3.13
C SER A 66 21.72 17.68 -2.26
N GLU A 67 21.78 18.01 -0.97
CA GLU A 67 20.72 17.76 0.01
C GLU A 67 19.37 18.39 -0.41
N ALA A 68 19.42 19.58 -1.05
CA ALA A 68 18.23 20.25 -1.57
C ALA A 68 17.54 19.44 -2.67
N LYS A 69 18.31 18.79 -3.56
CA LYS A 69 17.76 17.92 -4.61
C LYS A 69 17.13 16.68 -3.99
N LEU A 70 17.82 16.01 -3.07
CA LEU A 70 17.30 14.85 -2.34
C LEU A 70 16.00 15.19 -1.60
N THR A 71 15.95 16.36 -0.96
CA THR A 71 14.75 16.86 -0.29
C THR A 71 13.60 17.01 -1.27
N ALA A 72 13.83 17.66 -2.42
CA ALA A 72 12.81 17.82 -3.45
C ALA A 72 12.28 16.47 -3.97
N LEU A 73 13.12 15.43 -4.12
CA LEU A 73 12.57 14.11 -4.42
C LEU A 73 11.69 13.58 -3.32
N CYS A 74 12.18 13.62 -2.08
CA CYS A 74 11.48 13.02 -0.95
C CYS A 74 10.12 13.69 -0.70
N THR A 75 10.00 15.00 -0.93
CA THR A 75 8.77 15.75 -0.66
C THR A 75 7.86 15.89 -1.86
N GLU A 76 8.40 16.03 -3.08
CA GLU A 76 7.60 16.33 -4.26
C GLU A 76 7.37 15.09 -5.15
N VAL A 77 8.41 14.29 -5.37
CA VAL A 77 8.40 13.21 -6.37
C VAL A 77 7.97 11.87 -5.78
N TRP A 78 8.61 11.45 -4.69
CA TRP A 78 8.38 10.16 -4.04
C TRP A 78 6.91 9.92 -3.68
N PRO A 79 6.14 10.90 -3.17
CA PRO A 79 4.72 10.70 -2.89
C PRO A 79 3.90 10.33 -4.13
N VAL A 80 4.20 10.92 -5.29
CA VAL A 80 3.52 10.61 -6.55
C VAL A 80 3.92 9.23 -7.07
N LEU A 81 5.20 8.85 -6.97
CA LEU A 81 5.64 7.50 -7.33
C LEU A 81 5.01 6.44 -6.43
N ALA A 82 4.92 6.70 -5.12
CA ALA A 82 4.22 5.84 -4.18
C ALA A 82 2.73 5.74 -4.49
N MET A 83 2.08 6.83 -4.93
CA MET A 83 0.68 6.81 -5.35
C MET A 83 0.46 5.95 -6.60
N ILE A 84 1.37 5.98 -7.57
CA ILE A 84 1.24 5.20 -8.81
C ILE A 84 1.62 3.72 -8.58
N GLY A 85 2.73 3.47 -7.87
CA GLY A 85 3.37 2.17 -7.76
C GLY A 85 3.11 1.41 -6.46
N GLY A 86 2.51 2.05 -5.46
CA GLY A 86 2.43 1.53 -4.10
C GLY A 86 3.75 1.72 -3.32
N VAL A 87 3.70 1.41 -2.02
CA VAL A 87 4.81 1.69 -1.08
C VAL A 87 5.56 0.41 -0.67
N ASP A 88 4.86 -0.73 -0.66
CA ASP A 88 5.48 -2.02 -0.35
C ASP A 88 4.80 -3.16 -1.11
N SER A 89 5.52 -4.28 -1.24
CA SER A 89 4.98 -5.56 -1.70
C SER A 89 4.65 -6.48 -0.53
N GLY A 90 4.55 -5.94 0.68
CA GLY A 90 4.45 -6.70 1.93
C GLY A 90 3.08 -7.35 2.11
N LEU A 91 3.05 -8.50 2.78
CA LEU A 91 1.79 -9.10 3.20
C LEU A 91 1.18 -8.25 4.33
N ARG A 92 -0.10 -7.91 4.19
CA ARG A 92 -0.81 -7.02 5.13
C ARG A 92 -1.93 -7.76 5.84
N ALA A 93 -1.85 -7.81 7.18
CA ALA A 93 -2.99 -8.23 8.00
C ALA A 93 -4.19 -7.32 7.72
N GLY A 94 -5.39 -7.90 7.68
CA GLY A 94 -6.64 -7.22 7.33
C GLY A 94 -6.88 -7.11 5.81
N GLY A 95 -5.88 -7.37 4.96
CA GLY A 95 -6.06 -7.33 3.51
C GLY A 95 -6.92 -8.49 3.00
N VAL A 96 -7.81 -8.22 2.04
CA VAL A 96 -8.59 -9.27 1.37
C VAL A 96 -7.73 -9.93 0.30
N CYS A 97 -7.64 -11.26 0.35
CA CYS A 97 -6.99 -12.09 -0.66
C CYS A 97 -8.01 -13.03 -1.31
N ARG A 98 -7.68 -13.51 -2.51
CA ARG A 98 -8.47 -14.50 -3.24
C ARG A 98 -7.66 -15.78 -3.42
N HIS A 99 -8.21 -16.89 -2.96
CA HIS A 99 -7.62 -18.20 -3.21
C HIS A 99 -7.84 -18.60 -4.67
N ARG A 100 -6.75 -18.65 -5.46
CA ARG A 100 -6.84 -18.87 -6.92
C ARG A 100 -7.64 -20.12 -7.30
N PRO A 101 -7.44 -21.31 -6.70
CA PRO A 101 -8.17 -22.52 -7.08
C PRO A 101 -9.67 -22.49 -6.77
N SER A 102 -10.07 -21.96 -5.61
CA SER A 102 -11.48 -21.99 -5.19
C SER A 102 -12.24 -20.70 -5.48
N GLY A 103 -11.55 -19.62 -5.88
CA GLY A 103 -12.13 -18.28 -6.04
C GLY A 103 -12.60 -17.61 -4.75
N ARG A 104 -12.51 -18.31 -3.61
CA ARG A 104 -13.00 -17.81 -2.30
C ARG A 104 -12.15 -16.65 -1.81
N ARG A 105 -12.80 -15.69 -1.18
CA ARG A 105 -12.15 -14.57 -0.50
C ARG A 105 -11.81 -14.95 0.94
N ALA A 106 -10.72 -14.39 1.43
CA ALA A 106 -10.29 -14.51 2.81
C ALA A 106 -9.56 -13.23 3.23
N ILE A 107 -9.61 -12.92 4.51
CA ILE A 107 -8.83 -11.84 5.11
C ILE A 107 -7.50 -12.43 5.59
N VAL A 108 -6.41 -11.80 5.22
CA VAL A 108 -5.07 -12.16 5.68
C VAL A 108 -4.93 -11.78 7.15
N LEU A 109 -4.47 -12.69 7.99
CA LEU A 109 -4.19 -12.41 9.40
C LEU A 109 -2.69 -12.18 9.66
N GLY A 110 -1.80 -12.70 8.81
CA GLY A 110 -0.34 -12.54 8.89
C GLY A 110 0.42 -13.79 8.49
N ILE A 111 1.76 -13.79 8.55
CA ILE A 111 2.55 -15.00 8.25
C ILE A 111 2.83 -15.83 9.51
N LEU A 112 2.94 -17.15 9.32
CA LEU A 112 3.10 -18.09 10.45
C LEU A 112 4.47 -17.98 11.13
N LYS A 113 5.50 -17.59 10.38
CA LYS A 113 6.91 -17.52 10.79
C LYS A 113 7.68 -16.60 9.86
N GLU A 114 8.73 -15.95 10.37
CA GLU A 114 9.62 -15.10 9.58
C GLU A 114 10.26 -15.89 8.42
N GLY A 115 10.23 -15.31 7.22
CA GLY A 115 10.70 -15.98 5.99
C GLY A 115 9.77 -17.06 5.44
N SER A 116 8.62 -17.32 6.05
CA SER A 116 7.63 -18.27 5.54
C SER A 116 6.81 -17.66 4.40
N SER A 117 6.54 -18.45 3.35
CA SER A 117 5.58 -18.13 2.31
C SER A 117 4.12 -18.46 2.70
N LEU A 118 3.91 -19.04 3.88
CA LEU A 118 2.59 -19.44 4.37
C LEU A 118 2.00 -18.38 5.29
N CYS A 119 0.80 -17.91 4.94
CA CYS A 119 0.02 -16.98 5.73
C CYS A 119 -1.21 -17.63 6.38
N LYS A 120 -1.58 -17.11 7.54
CA LYS A 120 -2.83 -17.43 8.22
C LYS A 120 -3.94 -16.60 7.59
N LEU A 121 -5.04 -17.26 7.24
CA LEU A 121 -6.20 -16.66 6.59
C LEU A 121 -7.45 -16.85 7.45
N GLN A 122 -8.33 -15.85 7.42
CA GLN A 122 -9.71 -15.94 7.88
C GLN A 122 -10.62 -15.95 6.64
N TRP A 123 -11.20 -17.10 6.32
CA TRP A 123 -12.10 -17.22 5.18
C TRP A 123 -13.38 -16.43 5.42
N GLU A 124 -13.89 -15.74 4.40
CA GLU A 124 -15.25 -15.20 4.44
C GLU A 124 -16.23 -16.39 4.46
N GLU A 125 -17.11 -16.42 5.46
CA GLU A 125 -18.30 -17.27 5.44
C GLU A 125 -19.32 -16.63 4.49
N GLY A 126 -19.96 -17.43 3.63
CA GLY A 126 -20.93 -16.93 2.66
C GLY A 126 -22.13 -16.28 3.35
N ASP A 127 -22.61 -15.16 2.81
CA ASP A 127 -23.77 -14.35 3.21
C ASP A 127 -24.56 -14.87 4.43
N LEU A 128 -24.02 -14.66 5.62
CA LEU A 128 -24.82 -14.66 6.83
C LEU A 128 -25.44 -13.26 6.93
N SER A 129 -26.61 -13.10 6.31
CA SER A 129 -27.43 -11.92 6.51
C SER A 129 -27.76 -11.80 8.00
N VAL A 130 -27.09 -10.89 8.70
CA VAL A 130 -27.50 -10.51 10.05
C VAL A 130 -28.73 -9.61 9.88
N ARG A 131 -29.89 -10.13 10.28
CA ARG A 131 -31.13 -9.37 10.42
C ARG A 131 -31.15 -8.63 11.74
#